data_AF-A0A7V2Z343-F1
#
_entry.id   AF-A0A7V2Z343-F1
#
_cell.length_a   1.000
_cell.length_b   1.000
_cell.length_c   1.000
_cell.angle_alpha   90.00
_cell.angle_beta   90.00
_cell.angle_gamma   90.00
#
_symmetry.space_group_name_H-M   'P 1'
#
loop_
_entity.id
_entity.type
_entity.pdbx_description
1 polymer ?
#
loop_
_entity_poly.entity_id
_entity_poly.type
_entity_poly.pdbx_seq_one_letter_code
_entity_poly.pdbx_strand_id
1 'polypeptide(L)'
;MALAVLPAVLLVAGYSAIARLRFGEDFEYLYRLQTESRAYQSVPEIVKAFGIRAASVKKLGWFFVGVPAVLTLVALARAQTFRRNVLVHVLIGWIVLHLIILALSRYGPPRYYLPLLVPVAGLGAASCAALAAQVNSARWRWALGGLIALVLAFEGFKTARYMSSLNYSFVTMTREAGHEIRKRKGEDLSHVMVLGTLADSLALEAGCQAVNSRLGARDLEWKLDTYRPDFILILADTEVLAAAQRRADLIELGAWEVYGNYYDKGQKARLFEVKYHP
;
A
#
# COMPACT_ATOMS: atom_id res chain seq x y z
N MET A 1 14.28 -25.21 16.98
CA MET A 1 13.34 -24.14 16.60
C MET A 1 12.31 -23.79 17.69
N ALA A 2 11.71 -24.75 18.40
CA ALA A 2 10.68 -24.48 19.42
C ALA A 2 11.16 -23.61 20.63
N LEU A 3 12.43 -23.75 21.04
CA LEU A 3 12.99 -23.03 22.19
C LEU A 3 13.17 -21.51 21.99
N ALA A 4 13.22 -21.01 20.75
CA ALA A 4 13.33 -19.58 20.46
C ALA A 4 11.96 -18.90 20.30
N VAL A 5 10.89 -19.67 20.09
CA VAL A 5 9.53 -19.15 19.92
C VAL A 5 8.90 -18.82 21.27
N LEU A 6 9.17 -19.64 22.30
CA LEU A 6 8.58 -19.48 23.63
C LEU A 6 8.95 -18.13 24.30
N PRO A 7 10.22 -17.67 24.29
CA PRO A 7 10.58 -16.37 24.86
C PRO A 7 9.92 -15.22 24.11
N ALA A 8 9.86 -15.30 22.76
CA ALA A 8 9.22 -14.27 21.94
C ALA A 8 7.71 -14.18 22.21
N VAL A 9 7.02 -15.32 22.33
CA VAL A 9 5.60 -15.37 22.69
C VAL A 9 5.35 -14.80 24.08
N LEU A 10 6.19 -15.15 25.07
CA LEU A 10 6.08 -14.62 26.43
C LEU A 10 6.37 -13.11 26.50
N LEU A 11 7.33 -12.62 25.72
CA LEU A 11 7.63 -11.18 25.61
C LEU A 11 6.46 -10.41 25.00
N VAL A 12 5.89 -10.90 23.89
CA VAL A 12 4.75 -10.28 23.22
C VAL A 12 3.50 -10.34 24.10
N ALA A 13 3.24 -11.47 24.77
CA ALA A 13 2.11 -11.63 25.68
C ALA A 13 2.26 -10.74 26.93
N GLY A 14 3.44 -10.71 27.53
CA GLY A 14 3.75 -9.86 28.68
C GLY A 14 3.66 -8.37 28.36
N TYR A 15 4.23 -7.95 27.23
CA TYR A 15 4.08 -6.57 26.73
C TYR A 15 2.62 -6.21 26.49
N SER A 16 1.86 -7.08 25.82
CA SER A 16 0.43 -6.86 25.55
C SER A 16 -0.39 -6.74 26.84
N ALA A 17 -0.10 -7.56 27.85
CA ALA A 17 -0.76 -7.49 29.15
C ALA A 17 -0.43 -6.18 29.88
N ILE A 18 0.84 -5.78 29.91
CA ILE A 18 1.27 -4.51 30.55
C ILE A 18 0.68 -3.31 29.81
N ALA A 19 0.71 -3.31 28.47
CA ALA A 19 0.16 -2.25 27.64
C ALA A 19 -1.36 -2.11 27.84
N ARG A 20 -2.10 -3.23 27.90
CA ARG A 20 -3.53 -3.22 28.19
C ARG A 20 -3.85 -2.70 29.59
N LEU A 21 -3.04 -3.05 30.59
CA LEU A 21 -3.25 -2.61 31.98
C LEU A 21 -2.87 -1.14 32.21
N ARG A 22 -1.84 -0.62 31.55
CA ARG A 22 -1.36 0.76 31.75
C ARG A 22 -1.90 1.78 30.75
N PHE A 23 -2.24 1.35 29.53
CA PHE A 23 -2.64 2.22 28.42
C PHE A 23 -3.90 1.67 27.74
N GLY A 24 -4.95 1.40 28.53
CA GLY A 24 -6.13 0.68 28.06
C GLY A 24 -6.83 1.28 26.83
N GLU A 25 -6.96 2.61 26.78
CA GLU A 25 -7.59 3.31 25.64
C GLU A 25 -6.73 3.26 24.38
N ASP A 26 -5.42 3.55 24.49
CA ASP A 26 -4.48 3.45 23.37
C ASP A 26 -4.31 2.01 22.89
N PHE A 27 -4.32 1.05 23.82
CA PHE A 27 -4.27 -0.36 23.52
C PHE A 27 -5.53 -0.80 22.77
N GLU A 28 -6.73 -0.44 23.22
CA GLU A 28 -7.97 -0.72 22.48
C GLU A 28 -7.98 -0.04 21.11
N TYR A 29 -7.54 1.23 21.02
CA TYR A 29 -7.43 1.94 19.76
C TYR A 29 -6.51 1.19 18.79
N LEU A 30 -5.28 0.87 19.20
CA LEU A 30 -4.30 0.17 18.37
C LEU A 30 -4.72 -1.28 18.08
N TYR A 31 -5.31 -1.98 19.05
CA TYR A 31 -5.79 -3.36 18.91
C TYR A 31 -6.98 -3.43 17.95
N ARG A 32 -7.95 -2.52 18.02
CA ARG A 32 -9.03 -2.45 17.04
C ARG A 32 -8.51 -2.06 15.65
N LEU A 33 -7.51 -1.18 15.59
CA LEU A 33 -6.89 -0.72 14.33
C LEU A 33 -5.99 -1.79 13.68
N GLN A 34 -5.38 -2.70 14.46
CA GLN A 34 -4.48 -3.73 13.96
C GLN A 34 -5.13 -5.12 13.83
N THR A 35 -6.11 -5.44 14.67
CA THR A 35 -6.65 -6.81 14.81
C THR A 35 -8.08 -6.88 14.29
N GLU A 36 -9.00 -6.05 14.79
CA GLU A 36 -10.43 -6.17 14.43
C GLU A 36 -10.77 -5.56 13.06
N SER A 37 -10.17 -4.42 12.71
CA SER A 37 -10.41 -3.77 11.42
C SER A 37 -9.59 -4.37 10.27
N ARG A 38 -8.50 -5.09 10.57
CA ARG A 38 -7.54 -5.58 9.57
C ARG A 38 -7.48 -7.10 9.42
N ALA A 39 -7.86 -7.92 10.39
CA ALA A 39 -7.87 -9.37 10.20
C ALA A 39 -9.17 -9.85 9.55
N TYR A 40 -9.09 -10.90 8.73
CA TYR A 40 -10.28 -11.64 8.29
C TYR A 40 -10.78 -12.52 9.43
N GLN A 41 -12.11 -12.57 9.63
CA GLN A 41 -12.70 -13.25 10.78
C GLN A 41 -13.06 -14.71 10.50
N SER A 42 -12.91 -15.18 9.26
CA SER A 42 -13.24 -16.54 8.86
C SER A 42 -12.26 -17.14 7.83
N VAL A 43 -12.11 -18.48 7.85
CA VAL A 43 -11.27 -19.21 6.90
C VAL A 43 -11.69 -19.00 5.44
N PRO A 44 -12.99 -19.01 5.07
CA PRO A 44 -13.41 -18.70 3.69
C PRO A 44 -13.00 -17.30 3.24
N GLU A 45 -13.05 -16.32 4.14
CA GLU A 45 -12.56 -14.97 3.86
C GLU A 45 -11.05 -14.96 3.58
N ILE A 46 -10.25 -15.71 4.35
CA ILE A 46 -8.81 -15.83 4.14
C ILE A 46 -8.48 -16.49 2.80
N VAL A 47 -9.22 -17.54 2.40
CA VAL A 47 -9.02 -18.21 1.10
C VAL A 47 -9.36 -17.25 -0.05
N LYS A 48 -10.49 -16.54 0.05
CA LYS A 48 -10.85 -15.51 -0.92
C LYS A 48 -9.80 -14.39 -0.97
N ALA A 49 -9.31 -13.97 0.19
CA ALA A 49 -8.25 -12.98 0.30
C ALA A 49 -6.97 -13.45 -0.38
N PHE A 50 -6.56 -14.71 -0.18
CA PHE A 50 -5.40 -15.29 -0.84
C PHE A 50 -5.51 -15.19 -2.37
N GLY A 51 -6.66 -15.55 -2.94
CA GLY A 51 -6.90 -15.40 -4.38
C GLY A 51 -6.78 -13.94 -4.85
N ILE A 52 -7.36 -13.00 -4.09
CA ILE A 52 -7.24 -11.56 -4.37
C ILE A 52 -5.78 -11.08 -4.26
N ARG A 53 -5.03 -11.54 -3.26
CA ARG A 53 -3.62 -11.20 -3.05
C ARG A 53 -2.74 -11.76 -4.16
N ALA A 54 -2.93 -13.02 -4.54
CA ALA A 54 -2.23 -13.64 -5.67
C ALA A 54 -2.49 -12.87 -6.98
N ALA A 55 -3.75 -12.52 -7.25
CA ALA A 55 -4.10 -11.70 -8.41
C ALA A 55 -3.52 -10.28 -8.32
N SER A 56 -3.36 -9.74 -7.12
CA SER A 56 -2.81 -8.40 -6.87
C SER A 56 -1.29 -8.33 -7.05
N VAL A 57 -0.57 -9.45 -7.16
CA VAL A 57 0.85 -9.44 -7.54
C VAL A 57 1.06 -8.75 -8.88
N LYS A 58 0.06 -8.76 -9.78
CA LYS A 58 0.07 -8.00 -11.05
C LYS A 58 0.33 -6.50 -10.88
N LYS A 59 0.17 -5.95 -9.68
CA LYS A 59 0.53 -4.56 -9.33
C LYS A 59 2.03 -4.30 -9.48
N LEU A 60 2.88 -5.34 -9.44
CA LEU A 60 4.30 -5.25 -9.79
C LEU A 60 4.55 -5.15 -11.31
N GLY A 61 3.51 -5.27 -12.13
CA GLY A 61 3.58 -5.29 -13.58
C GLY A 61 3.15 -6.64 -14.14
N TRP A 62 2.14 -6.64 -15.02
CA TRP A 62 1.65 -7.87 -15.65
C TRP A 62 2.74 -8.61 -16.43
N PHE A 63 3.62 -7.91 -17.15
CA PHE A 63 4.70 -8.53 -17.89
C PHE A 63 5.77 -9.12 -16.95
N PHE A 64 6.13 -8.40 -15.89
CA PHE A 64 7.10 -8.85 -14.90
C PHE A 64 6.63 -10.09 -14.13
N VAL A 65 5.33 -10.26 -13.91
CA VAL A 65 4.79 -11.39 -13.13
C VAL A 65 4.26 -12.50 -14.02
N GLY A 66 3.44 -12.14 -15.02
CA GLY A 66 2.74 -13.08 -15.89
C GLY A 66 3.70 -13.85 -16.79
N VAL A 67 4.71 -13.21 -17.38
CA VAL A 67 5.68 -13.90 -18.25
C VAL A 67 6.50 -14.91 -17.44
N PRO A 68 7.15 -14.54 -16.32
CA PRO A 68 7.82 -15.52 -15.47
C PRO A 68 6.89 -16.62 -14.96
N ALA A 69 5.64 -16.33 -14.59
CA ALA A 69 4.70 -17.36 -14.13
C ALA A 69 4.43 -18.40 -15.22
N VAL A 70 4.13 -17.97 -16.46
CA VAL A 70 3.92 -18.89 -17.59
C VAL A 70 5.18 -19.67 -17.90
N LEU A 71 6.35 -19.01 -17.97
CA LEU A 71 7.62 -19.68 -18.21
C LEU A 71 7.94 -20.71 -17.12
N THR A 72 7.64 -20.40 -15.85
CA THR A 72 7.83 -21.31 -14.72
C THR A 72 6.94 -22.53 -14.84
N LEU A 73 5.65 -22.37 -15.22
CA LEU A 73 4.74 -23.50 -15.43
C LEU A 73 5.22 -24.39 -16.59
N VAL A 74 5.65 -23.79 -17.70
CA VAL A 74 6.19 -24.54 -18.85
C VAL A 74 7.50 -25.26 -18.46
N ALA A 75 8.39 -24.60 -17.72
CA ALA A 75 9.64 -25.19 -17.24
C ALA A 75 9.38 -26.34 -16.25
N LEU A 76 8.42 -26.20 -15.32
CA LEU A 76 8.00 -27.29 -14.44
C LEU A 76 7.47 -28.49 -15.22
N ALA A 77 6.71 -28.27 -16.29
CA ALA A 77 6.17 -29.34 -17.12
C ALA A 77 7.28 -30.04 -17.94
N ARG A 78 8.20 -29.28 -18.54
CA ARG A 78 9.12 -29.81 -19.56
C ARG A 78 10.55 -30.08 -19.07
N ALA A 79 11.05 -29.35 -18.08
CA ALA A 79 12.45 -29.42 -17.65
C ALA A 79 12.65 -30.19 -16.35
N GLN A 80 13.19 -31.40 -16.46
CA GLN A 80 13.51 -32.23 -15.29
C GLN A 80 14.60 -31.59 -14.41
N THR A 81 15.58 -30.90 -15.02
CA THR A 81 16.60 -30.14 -14.29
C THR A 81 15.99 -29.01 -13.46
N PHE A 82 14.96 -28.34 -13.98
CA PHE A 82 14.21 -27.31 -13.26
C PHE A 82 13.42 -27.90 -12.07
N ARG A 83 12.71 -29.02 -12.29
CA ARG A 83 11.97 -29.73 -11.24
C ARG A 83 12.85 -30.27 -10.10
N ARG A 84 14.12 -30.59 -10.37
CA ARG A 84 15.03 -31.11 -9.34
C ARG A 84 15.79 -30.02 -8.61
N ASN A 85 15.67 -28.76 -9.05
CA ASN A 85 16.40 -27.66 -8.46
C ASN A 85 15.72 -27.21 -7.14
N VAL A 86 16.42 -27.39 -6.03
CA VAL A 86 15.96 -27.00 -4.69
C VAL A 86 15.68 -25.50 -4.60
N LEU A 87 16.50 -24.66 -5.24
CA LEU A 87 16.32 -23.21 -5.23
C LEU A 87 14.97 -22.81 -5.84
N VAL A 88 14.54 -23.45 -6.93
CA VAL A 88 13.23 -23.20 -7.55
C VAL A 88 12.11 -23.44 -6.54
N HIS A 89 12.19 -24.52 -5.76
CA HIS A 89 11.17 -24.87 -4.77
C HIS A 89 11.16 -23.89 -3.60
N VAL A 90 12.34 -23.44 -3.16
CA VAL A 90 12.47 -22.40 -2.14
C VAL A 90 11.86 -21.08 -2.61
N LEU A 91 12.10 -20.66 -3.86
CA LEU A 91 11.51 -19.44 -4.41
C LEU A 91 9.98 -19.53 -4.55
N ILE A 92 9.45 -20.66 -5.02
CA ILE A 92 8.00 -20.90 -5.07
C ILE A 92 7.41 -20.87 -3.66
N GLY A 93 8.03 -21.59 -2.72
CA GLY A 93 7.61 -21.62 -1.32
C GLY A 93 7.60 -20.23 -0.68
N TRP A 94 8.61 -19.41 -0.95
CA TRP A 94 8.67 -18.02 -0.50
C TRP A 94 7.48 -17.20 -1.03
N ILE A 95 7.19 -17.27 -2.33
CA ILE A 95 6.06 -16.54 -2.93
C ILE A 95 4.75 -16.96 -2.28
N VAL A 96 4.51 -18.26 -2.15
CA VAL A 96 3.28 -18.80 -1.54
C VAL A 96 3.16 -18.37 -0.07
N LEU A 97 4.22 -18.53 0.73
CA LEU A 97 4.22 -18.17 2.14
C LEU A 97 3.97 -16.67 2.34
N HIS A 98 4.65 -15.82 1.57
CA HIS A 98 4.47 -14.37 1.66
C HIS A 98 3.04 -13.97 1.27
N LEU A 99 2.45 -14.60 0.25
CA LEU A 99 1.05 -14.37 -0.11
C LEU A 99 0.06 -14.84 0.97
N ILE A 100 0.34 -15.95 1.66
CA ILE A 100 -0.45 -16.38 2.82
C ILE A 100 -0.39 -15.31 3.91
N ILE A 101 0.80 -14.82 4.26
CA ILE A 101 0.96 -13.76 5.26
C ILE A 101 0.15 -12.50 4.88
N LEU A 102 0.19 -12.10 3.60
CA LEU A 102 -0.61 -10.97 3.11
C LEU A 102 -2.12 -11.25 3.08
N ALA A 103 -2.53 -12.51 2.97
CA ALA A 103 -3.93 -12.93 3.00
C ALA A 103 -4.54 -12.89 4.40
N LEU A 104 -3.71 -12.91 5.45
CA LEU A 104 -4.17 -12.75 6.84
C LEU A 104 -4.62 -11.32 7.16
N SER A 105 -4.26 -10.34 6.33
CA SER A 105 -4.59 -8.92 6.50
C SER A 105 -5.48 -8.39 5.37
N ARG A 106 -6.55 -7.68 5.72
CA ARG A 106 -7.40 -6.85 4.84
C ARG A 106 -6.62 -5.65 4.28
N TYR A 107 -5.60 -5.18 5.00
CA TYR A 107 -4.70 -4.13 4.55
C TYR A 107 -3.52 -4.71 3.77
N GLY A 108 -3.47 -4.43 2.45
CA GLY A 108 -2.44 -4.96 1.54
C GLY A 108 -2.03 -3.95 0.47
N PRO A 109 -1.35 -2.85 0.86
CA PRO A 109 -0.89 -1.83 -0.07
C PRO A 109 0.13 -2.41 -1.07
N PRO A 110 0.27 -1.80 -2.28
CA PRO A 110 1.16 -2.31 -3.34
C PRO A 110 2.61 -2.52 -2.89
N ARG A 111 3.12 -1.69 -1.98
CA ARG A 111 4.49 -1.80 -1.43
C ARG A 111 4.79 -3.14 -0.75
N TYR A 112 3.79 -3.84 -0.24
CA TYR A 112 3.99 -5.14 0.43
C TYR A 112 4.29 -6.28 -0.53
N TYR A 113 4.14 -6.06 -1.85
CA TYR A 113 4.50 -7.03 -2.88
C TYR A 113 5.95 -6.86 -3.34
N LEU A 114 6.66 -5.78 -2.97
CA LEU A 114 8.06 -5.57 -3.37
C LEU A 114 9.01 -6.73 -2.99
N PRO A 115 8.87 -7.39 -1.83
CA PRO A 115 9.69 -8.57 -1.51
C PRO A 115 9.52 -9.75 -2.49
N LEU A 116 8.47 -9.76 -3.32
CA LEU A 116 8.25 -10.77 -4.35
C LEU A 116 9.03 -10.49 -5.64
N LEU A 117 9.63 -9.30 -5.81
CA LEU A 117 10.40 -8.97 -7.01
C LEU A 117 11.54 -9.95 -7.25
N VAL A 118 12.35 -10.19 -6.21
CA VAL A 118 13.51 -11.10 -6.27
C VAL A 118 13.10 -12.53 -6.63
N PRO A 119 12.16 -13.18 -5.93
CA PRO A 119 11.80 -14.56 -6.26
C PRO A 119 11.09 -14.69 -7.61
N VAL A 120 10.28 -13.72 -8.03
CA VAL A 120 9.67 -13.73 -9.38
C VAL A 120 10.73 -13.58 -10.47
N ALA A 121 11.68 -12.65 -10.31
CA ALA A 121 12.79 -12.48 -11.25
C ALA A 121 13.68 -13.74 -11.31
N GLY A 122 14.01 -14.30 -10.14
CA GLY A 122 14.81 -15.53 -10.04
C GLY A 122 14.15 -16.72 -10.71
N LEU A 123 12.84 -16.91 -10.52
CA LEU A 123 12.08 -17.95 -11.22
C LEU A 123 12.02 -17.69 -12.72
N GLY A 124 11.82 -16.45 -13.15
CA GLY A 124 11.86 -16.07 -14.57
C GLY A 124 13.19 -16.43 -15.22
N ALA A 125 14.30 -16.03 -14.60
CA ALA A 125 15.65 -16.31 -15.09
C ALA A 125 15.95 -17.81 -15.13
N ALA A 126 15.65 -18.54 -14.05
CA ALA A 126 15.85 -19.98 -13.99
C ALA A 126 14.99 -20.74 -15.02
N SER A 127 13.76 -20.26 -15.27
CA SER A 127 12.86 -20.85 -16.28
C SER A 127 13.39 -20.63 -17.68
N CYS A 128 13.84 -19.41 -18.00
CA CYS A 128 14.49 -19.10 -19.28
C CYS A 128 15.72 -19.97 -19.51
N ALA A 129 16.60 -20.09 -18.51
CA ALA A 129 17.82 -20.90 -18.61
C ALA A 129 17.49 -22.38 -18.83
N ALA A 130 16.54 -22.92 -18.07
CA ALA A 130 16.13 -24.32 -18.20
C ALA A 130 15.48 -24.62 -19.55
N LEU A 131 14.63 -23.72 -20.07
CA LEU A 131 13.99 -23.89 -21.37
C LEU A 131 14.99 -23.70 -22.52
N ALA A 132 15.90 -22.72 -22.42
CA ALA A 132 16.94 -22.51 -23.43
C ALA A 132 17.87 -23.73 -23.57
N ALA A 133 18.20 -24.39 -22.45
CA ALA A 133 19.00 -25.61 -22.45
C ALA A 133 18.33 -26.80 -23.17
N GLN A 134 17.00 -26.79 -23.34
CA GLN A 134 16.27 -27.83 -24.06
C GLN A 134 16.16 -27.57 -25.57
N VAL A 135 16.47 -26.36 -26.03
CA VAL A 135 16.24 -25.98 -27.42
C VAL A 135 17.55 -25.85 -28.19
N ASN A 136 17.83 -26.84 -29.05
CA ASN A 136 18.99 -26.82 -29.94
C ASN A 136 18.87 -25.84 -31.12
N SER A 137 17.69 -25.28 -31.37
CA SER A 137 17.46 -24.36 -32.48
C SER A 137 17.87 -22.92 -32.13
N ALA A 138 18.75 -22.33 -32.95
CA ALA A 138 19.15 -20.93 -32.82
C ALA A 138 17.95 -19.95 -32.88
N ARG A 139 16.94 -20.25 -33.71
CA ARG A 139 15.73 -19.41 -33.87
C ARG A 139 14.99 -19.21 -32.55
N TRP A 140 14.85 -20.25 -31.75
CA TRP A 140 14.15 -20.20 -30.47
C TRP A 140 14.95 -19.50 -29.37
N ARG A 141 16.29 -19.61 -29.40
CA ARG A 141 17.17 -18.83 -28.51
C ARG A 141 17.05 -17.33 -28.79
N TRP A 142 17.03 -16.94 -30.08
CA TRP A 142 16.79 -15.56 -30.48
C TRP A 142 15.38 -15.08 -30.12
N ALA A 143 14.35 -15.92 -30.25
CA ALA A 143 12.99 -15.58 -29.83
C ALA A 143 12.89 -15.32 -28.31
N LEU A 144 13.55 -16.16 -27.50
CA LEU A 144 13.59 -15.98 -26.05
C LEU A 144 14.36 -14.70 -25.66
N GLY A 145 15.51 -14.45 -26.29
CA GLY A 145 16.28 -13.22 -26.11
C GLY A 145 15.48 -11.97 -26.50
N GLY A 146 14.75 -12.03 -27.62
CA GLY A 146 13.86 -10.96 -28.08
C GLY A 146 12.71 -10.70 -27.11
N LEU A 147 12.12 -11.74 -26.52
CA LEU A 147 11.10 -11.59 -25.48
C LEU A 147 11.65 -10.88 -24.24
N ILE A 148 12.84 -11.27 -23.77
CA ILE A 148 13.51 -10.61 -22.63
C ILE A 148 13.79 -9.14 -22.95
N ALA A 149 14.37 -8.86 -24.12
CA ALA A 149 14.66 -7.50 -24.55
C ALA A 149 13.38 -6.64 -24.64
N LEU A 150 12.28 -7.20 -25.15
CA LEU A 150 10.99 -6.51 -25.24
C LEU A 150 10.43 -6.19 -23.84
N VAL A 151 10.51 -7.13 -22.90
CA VAL A 151 10.08 -6.90 -21.50
C VAL A 151 10.92 -5.80 -20.86
N LEU A 152 12.25 -5.85 -21.03
CA LEU A 152 13.15 -4.83 -20.49
C LEU A 152 12.89 -3.45 -21.10
N ALA A 153 12.69 -3.36 -22.42
CA ALA A 153 12.39 -2.11 -23.11
C ALA A 153 11.04 -1.53 -22.65
N PHE A 154 10.03 -2.37 -22.49
CA PHE A 154 8.70 -1.94 -22.06
C PHE A 154 8.68 -1.46 -20.60
N GLU A 155 9.31 -2.19 -19.68
CA GLU A 155 9.42 -1.75 -18.28
C GLU A 155 10.34 -0.53 -18.15
N GLY A 156 11.43 -0.47 -18.92
CA GLY A 156 12.29 0.72 -19.02
C GLY A 156 11.54 1.95 -19.52
N PHE A 157 10.70 1.81 -20.56
CA PHE A 157 9.84 2.90 -21.04
C PHE A 157 8.85 3.37 -19.98
N LYS A 158 8.23 2.45 -19.23
CA LYS A 158 7.36 2.84 -18.10
C LYS A 158 8.12 3.59 -17.03
N THR A 159 9.32 3.13 -16.66
CA THR A 159 10.16 3.83 -15.68
C THR A 159 10.55 5.21 -16.19
N ALA A 160 10.97 5.34 -17.44
CA ALA A 160 11.30 6.64 -18.05
C ALA A 160 10.09 7.57 -18.09
N ARG A 161 8.93 7.08 -18.55
CA ARG A 161 7.68 7.83 -18.55
C ARG A 161 7.28 8.26 -17.13
N TYR A 162 7.42 7.36 -16.17
CA TYR A 162 7.17 7.65 -14.77
C TYR A 162 8.10 8.75 -14.24
N MET A 163 9.40 8.67 -14.51
CA MET A 163 10.36 9.70 -14.11
C MET A 163 10.10 11.05 -14.82
N SER A 164 9.51 11.03 -16.01
CA SER A 164 9.15 12.25 -16.75
C SER A 164 7.85 12.92 -16.26
N SER A 165 7.01 12.22 -15.49
CA SER A 165 5.79 12.77 -14.89
C SER A 165 5.98 12.98 -13.39
N LEU A 166 6.00 14.22 -12.92
CA LEU A 166 6.08 14.54 -11.48
C LEU A 166 4.84 14.03 -10.75
N ASN A 167 4.97 12.85 -10.14
CA ASN A 167 4.06 12.41 -9.08
C ASN A 167 4.57 12.97 -7.75
N TYR A 168 3.69 13.56 -6.96
CA TYR A 168 4.05 14.08 -5.65
C TYR A 168 4.29 12.90 -4.69
N SER A 169 5.41 12.94 -3.98
CA SER A 169 5.56 12.10 -2.81
C SER A 169 4.61 12.59 -1.72
N PHE A 170 4.24 11.71 -0.79
CA PHE A 170 3.42 12.08 0.35
C PHE A 170 4.02 13.25 1.14
N VAL A 171 5.33 13.20 1.37
CA VAL A 171 6.09 14.24 2.09
C VAL A 171 6.08 15.56 1.32
N THR A 172 6.22 15.53 0.00
CA THR A 172 6.17 16.73 -0.82
C THR A 172 4.78 17.38 -0.75
N MET A 173 3.73 16.57 -0.85
CA MET A 173 2.35 17.04 -0.74
C MET A 173 2.05 17.65 0.63
N THR A 174 2.47 17.02 1.74
CA THR A 174 2.24 17.58 3.08
C THR A 174 3.00 18.89 3.30
N ARG A 175 4.21 19.02 2.76
CA ARG A 175 4.97 20.28 2.81
C ARG A 175 4.30 21.41 2.04
N GLU A 176 3.84 21.14 0.83
CA GLU A 176 3.14 22.13 0.01
C GLU A 176 1.78 22.51 0.61
N ALA A 177 1.00 21.53 1.07
CA ALA A 177 -0.24 21.79 1.78
C ALA A 177 0.00 22.65 3.04
N GLY A 178 1.03 22.36 3.82
CA GLY A 178 1.40 23.17 4.99
C GLY A 178 1.83 24.58 4.60
N HIS A 179 2.52 24.75 3.47
CA HIS A 179 2.87 26.07 2.95
C HIS A 179 1.64 26.88 2.52
N GLU A 180 0.67 26.25 1.85
CA GLU A 180 -0.60 26.90 1.49
C GLU A 180 -1.42 27.31 2.73
N ILE A 181 -1.44 26.48 3.78
CA ILE A 181 -2.06 26.83 5.05
C ILE A 181 -1.35 28.02 5.70
N ARG A 182 -0.01 28.04 5.73
CA ARG A 182 0.77 29.16 6.28
C ARG A 182 0.51 30.47 5.54
N LYS A 183 0.37 30.43 4.22
CA LYS A 183 -0.01 31.62 3.43
C LYS A 183 -1.35 32.22 3.86
N ARG A 184 -2.26 31.42 4.41
CA ARG A 184 -3.61 31.87 4.80
C ARG A 184 -3.75 32.20 6.28
N LYS A 185 -3.08 31.47 7.16
CA LYS A 185 -3.23 31.61 8.63
C LYS A 185 -2.00 32.17 9.34
N GLY A 186 -0.87 32.33 8.64
CA GLY A 186 0.40 32.75 9.22
C GLY A 186 1.31 31.58 9.59
N GLU A 187 2.46 31.87 10.20
CA GLU A 187 3.49 30.87 10.51
C GLU A 187 3.12 29.95 11.70
N ASP A 188 2.41 30.47 12.69
CA ASP A 188 1.94 29.67 13.83
C ASP A 188 0.65 28.92 13.46
N LEU A 189 0.77 27.60 13.28
CA LEU A 189 -0.35 26.72 12.93
C LEU A 189 -0.92 25.95 14.12
N SER A 190 -0.44 26.19 15.35
CA SER A 190 -0.81 25.39 16.55
C SER A 190 -2.30 25.43 16.90
N HIS A 191 -3.03 26.44 16.42
CA HIS A 191 -4.47 26.63 16.60
C HIS A 191 -5.29 26.24 15.36
N VAL A 192 -4.64 25.92 14.25
CA VAL A 192 -5.31 25.57 12.99
C VAL A 192 -5.76 24.12 13.04
N MET A 193 -7.04 23.89 12.78
CA MET A 193 -7.62 22.55 12.79
C MET A 193 -7.80 22.01 11.37
N VAL A 194 -7.19 20.86 11.09
CA VAL A 194 -7.33 20.15 9.81
C VAL A 194 -8.11 18.86 9.99
N LEU A 195 -9.15 18.66 9.19
CA LEU A 195 -9.91 17.41 9.16
C LEU A 195 -9.63 16.61 7.90
N GLY A 196 -9.54 15.30 8.03
CA GLY A 196 -9.55 14.41 6.86
C GLY A 196 -8.76 13.13 7.04
N THR A 197 -8.68 12.35 5.96
CA THR A 197 -8.03 11.03 5.98
C THR A 197 -6.51 11.11 6.03
N LEU A 198 -5.93 12.28 5.72
CA LEU A 198 -4.49 12.53 5.74
C LEU A 198 -4.08 13.64 6.74
N ALA A 199 -5.04 14.14 7.53
CA ALA A 199 -4.83 15.28 8.42
C ALA A 199 -3.75 15.02 9.47
N ASP A 200 -3.72 13.81 10.06
CA ASP A 200 -2.75 13.45 11.11
C ASP A 200 -1.30 13.58 10.61
N SER A 201 -1.05 13.25 9.35
CA SER A 201 0.29 13.37 8.77
C SER A 201 0.65 14.80 8.39
N LEU A 202 -0.33 15.61 7.99
CA LEU A 202 -0.11 17.03 7.79
C LEU A 202 0.20 17.72 9.11
N ALA A 203 -0.51 17.39 10.19
CA ALA A 203 -0.27 17.89 11.53
C ALA A 203 1.17 17.61 12.00
N LEU A 204 1.68 16.40 11.76
CA LEU A 204 3.05 16.05 12.10
C LEU A 204 4.09 16.87 11.33
N GLU A 205 3.86 17.20 10.06
CA GLU A 205 4.80 17.97 9.23
C GLU A 205 4.68 19.49 9.44
N ALA A 206 3.46 19.99 9.62
CA ALA A 206 3.15 21.42 9.63
C ALA A 206 2.92 22.00 11.03
N GLY A 207 2.76 21.16 12.06
CA GLY A 207 2.53 21.59 13.44
C GLY A 207 1.09 22.09 13.71
N CYS A 208 0.11 21.64 12.91
CA CYS A 208 -1.30 21.98 13.11
C CYS A 208 -2.03 20.91 13.93
N GLN A 209 -3.25 21.20 14.37
CA GLN A 209 -4.14 20.20 14.98
C GLN A 209 -4.81 19.38 13.88
N ALA A 210 -5.06 18.09 14.16
CA ALA A 210 -5.70 17.20 13.20
C ALA A 210 -6.81 16.36 13.82
N VAL A 211 -7.87 16.15 13.04
CA VAL A 211 -8.94 15.22 13.35
C VAL A 211 -9.14 14.28 12.16
N ASN A 212 -8.97 12.98 12.41
CA ASN A 212 -9.22 11.98 11.38
C ASN A 212 -10.72 11.88 11.05
N SER A 213 -11.07 11.95 9.76
CA SER A 213 -12.47 11.90 9.33
C SER A 213 -13.13 10.54 9.53
N ARG A 214 -12.35 9.44 9.52
CA ARG A 214 -12.88 8.05 9.56
C ARG A 214 -12.61 7.33 10.89
N LEU A 215 -11.55 7.71 11.59
CA LEU A 215 -11.11 7.04 12.83
C LEU A 215 -11.55 7.81 14.08
N GLY A 216 -11.70 7.11 15.20
CA GLY A 216 -12.10 7.68 16.50
C GLY A 216 -13.51 7.27 16.93
N ALA A 217 -13.91 7.66 18.15
CA ALA A 217 -15.15 7.20 18.78
C ALA A 217 -16.41 7.97 18.33
N ARG A 218 -16.25 9.14 17.69
CA ARG A 218 -17.34 10.01 17.25
C ARG A 218 -17.47 10.01 15.75
N ASP A 219 -18.70 10.19 15.27
CA ASP A 219 -19.00 10.24 13.84
C ASP A 219 -18.50 11.54 13.17
N LEU A 220 -18.55 11.56 11.85
CA LEU A 220 -18.07 12.68 11.03
C LEU A 220 -18.87 13.96 11.27
N GLU A 221 -20.20 13.84 11.41
CA GLU A 221 -21.09 14.99 11.57
C GLU A 221 -20.76 15.72 12.89
N TRP A 222 -20.67 14.97 13.99
CA TRP A 222 -20.29 15.51 15.29
C TRP A 222 -18.91 16.19 15.26
N LYS A 223 -17.94 15.61 14.54
CA LYS A 223 -16.60 16.19 14.38
C LYS A 223 -16.63 17.51 13.62
N LEU A 224 -17.40 17.60 12.54
CA LEU A 224 -17.55 18.83 11.76
C LEU A 224 -18.24 19.93 12.58
N ASP A 225 -19.24 19.57 13.38
CA ASP A 225 -19.99 20.51 14.22
C ASP A 225 -19.18 20.99 15.43
N THR A 226 -18.44 20.09 16.06
CA THR A 226 -17.71 20.40 17.31
C THR A 226 -16.36 21.03 17.05
N TYR A 227 -15.54 20.44 16.18
CA TYR A 227 -14.17 20.91 15.97
C TYR A 227 -14.08 22.07 14.99
N ARG A 228 -15.12 22.28 14.17
CA ARG A 228 -15.19 23.31 13.13
C ARG A 228 -13.86 23.51 12.38
N PRO A 229 -13.35 22.48 11.67
CA PRO A 229 -12.05 22.54 11.02
C PRO A 229 -11.88 23.75 10.09
N ASP A 230 -10.71 24.38 10.15
CA ASP A 230 -10.31 25.46 9.23
C ASP A 230 -10.04 24.93 7.82
N PHE A 231 -9.49 23.71 7.74
CA PHE A 231 -9.13 23.07 6.48
C PHE A 231 -9.55 21.62 6.43
N ILE A 232 -9.79 21.13 5.21
CA ILE A 232 -10.08 19.73 4.94
C ILE A 232 -9.04 19.18 3.97
N LEU A 233 -8.30 18.15 4.37
CA LEU A 233 -7.34 17.44 3.52
C LEU A 233 -7.76 15.97 3.34
N ILE A 234 -8.24 15.63 2.15
CA ILE A 234 -8.83 14.33 1.87
C ILE A 234 -8.28 13.69 0.59
N LEU A 235 -8.35 12.36 0.56
CA LEU A 235 -8.08 11.55 -0.63
C LEU A 235 -9.40 10.98 -1.14
N ALA A 236 -10.02 11.67 -2.11
CA ALA A 236 -11.26 11.25 -2.79
C ALA A 236 -12.35 10.69 -1.87
N ASP A 237 -12.59 11.38 -0.76
CA ASP A 237 -13.67 11.07 0.17
C ASP A 237 -14.87 11.96 -0.13
N THR A 238 -15.74 11.49 -1.04
CA THR A 238 -16.93 12.23 -1.47
C THR A 238 -17.95 12.39 -0.33
N GLU A 239 -17.99 11.46 0.62
CA GLU A 239 -18.87 11.55 1.79
C GLU A 239 -18.43 12.69 2.70
N VAL A 240 -17.12 12.81 2.96
CA VAL A 240 -16.57 13.92 3.75
C VAL A 240 -16.81 15.27 3.07
N LEU A 241 -16.64 15.36 1.75
CA LEU A 241 -16.94 16.59 1.00
C LEU A 241 -18.42 16.96 1.10
N ALA A 242 -19.32 16.01 0.83
CA ALA A 242 -20.75 16.26 0.87
C ALA A 242 -21.21 16.68 2.28
N ALA A 243 -20.66 16.05 3.32
CA ALA A 243 -20.98 16.40 4.71
C ALA A 243 -20.50 17.81 5.09
N ALA A 244 -19.30 18.21 4.64
CA ALA A 244 -18.75 19.53 4.90
C ALA A 244 -19.44 20.63 4.08
N GLN A 245 -19.78 20.38 2.81
CA GLN A 245 -20.48 21.32 1.93
C GLN A 245 -21.88 21.69 2.42
N ARG A 246 -22.51 20.84 3.24
CA ARG A 246 -23.79 21.15 3.89
C ARG A 246 -23.70 22.25 4.96
N ARG A 247 -22.49 22.55 5.46
CA ARG A 247 -22.25 23.47 6.60
C ARG A 247 -21.43 24.70 6.23
N ALA A 248 -20.70 24.61 5.13
CA ALA A 248 -19.66 25.56 4.79
C ALA A 248 -19.40 25.56 3.28
N ASP A 249 -18.95 26.70 2.79
CA ASP A 249 -18.36 26.80 1.47
C ASP A 249 -16.92 26.28 1.52
N LEU A 250 -16.58 25.40 0.58
CA LEU A 250 -15.25 24.80 0.47
C LEU A 250 -14.48 25.45 -0.68
N ILE A 251 -13.36 26.10 -0.37
CA ILE A 251 -12.47 26.69 -1.37
C ILE A 251 -11.28 25.77 -1.57
N GLU A 252 -11.15 25.20 -2.77
CA GLU A 252 -10.00 24.36 -3.10
C GLU A 252 -8.71 25.20 -3.19
N LEU A 253 -7.71 24.81 -2.40
CA LEU A 253 -6.40 25.46 -2.37
C LEU A 253 -5.35 24.70 -3.18
N GLY A 254 -5.51 23.38 -3.32
CA GLY A 254 -4.56 22.56 -4.06
C GLY A 254 -5.03 21.13 -4.27
N ALA A 255 -4.51 20.52 -5.34
CA ALA A 255 -4.75 19.13 -5.69
C ALA A 255 -3.46 18.45 -6.15
N TRP A 256 -3.08 17.37 -5.47
CA TRP A 256 -1.82 16.67 -5.72
C TRP A 256 -2.05 15.23 -6.17
N GLU A 257 -1.35 14.83 -7.22
CA GLU A 257 -1.24 13.43 -7.66
C GLU A 257 -0.24 12.71 -6.76
N VAL A 258 -0.72 12.20 -5.61
CA VAL A 258 0.13 11.55 -4.61
C VAL A 258 0.42 10.10 -5.00
N TYR A 259 1.70 9.77 -5.10
CA TYR A 259 2.16 8.42 -5.45
C TYR A 259 1.65 7.36 -4.47
N GLY A 260 1.02 6.31 -5.00
CA GLY A 260 0.78 5.06 -4.28
C GLY A 260 -0.21 5.12 -3.10
N ASN A 261 -1.07 6.15 -3.02
CA ASN A 261 -1.98 6.27 -1.89
C ASN A 261 -3.29 5.47 -2.11
N TYR A 262 -3.35 4.34 -1.40
CA TYR A 262 -4.48 3.50 -0.96
C TYR A 262 -5.56 2.98 -1.93
N TYR A 263 -5.81 3.59 -3.09
CA TYR A 263 -6.90 3.17 -3.98
C TYR A 263 -6.49 3.22 -5.46
N ASP A 264 -6.82 2.14 -6.19
CA ASP A 264 -6.37 1.82 -7.56
C ASP A 264 -6.81 2.82 -8.66
N LYS A 265 -7.32 4.02 -8.32
CA LYS A 265 -7.99 4.96 -9.25
C LYS A 265 -7.25 6.27 -9.52
N GLY A 266 -5.99 6.45 -9.08
CA GLY A 266 -5.22 7.67 -9.40
C GLY A 266 -5.84 8.95 -8.84
N GLN A 267 -6.42 8.86 -7.65
CA GLN A 267 -7.16 9.95 -7.03
C GLN A 267 -6.23 10.99 -6.41
N LYS A 268 -6.55 12.28 -6.62
CA LYS A 268 -5.77 13.40 -6.09
C LYS A 268 -6.09 13.62 -4.60
N ALA A 269 -5.06 13.92 -3.82
CA ALA A 269 -5.24 14.52 -2.50
C ALA A 269 -5.66 15.99 -2.72
N ARG A 270 -6.72 16.45 -2.07
CA ARG A 270 -7.26 17.80 -2.25
C ARG A 270 -7.34 18.50 -0.91
N LEU A 271 -6.82 19.72 -0.87
CA LEU A 271 -6.89 20.62 0.28
C LEU A 271 -7.98 21.66 0.04
N PHE A 272 -8.86 21.82 1.01
CA PHE A 272 -9.91 22.84 1.01
C PHE A 272 -9.77 23.73 2.24
N GLU A 273 -9.97 25.03 2.06
CA GLU A 273 -10.30 25.97 3.12
C GLU A 273 -11.80 25.91 3.38
N VAL A 274 -12.19 25.91 4.66
CA VAL A 274 -13.59 25.83 5.09
C VAL A 274 -14.08 27.21 5.50
N LYS A 275 -15.13 27.69 4.85
CA LYS A 275 -15.82 28.93 5.22
C LYS A 275 -17.24 28.62 5.67
N TYR A 276 -17.43 28.53 6.97
CA TYR A 276 -18.74 28.27 7.55
C TYR A 276 -19.75 29.35 7.16
N HIS A 277 -20.97 28.91 6.87
CA HIS A 277 -22.09 29.82 6.72
C HIS A 277 -22.32 30.57 8.04
N PRO A 278 -22.73 31.85 7.98
CA PRO A 278 -23.00 32.66 9.16
C PRO A 278 -24.13 32.08 10.02
#